data_AF-A0A920FIF5-F1
#
_entry.id   AF-A0A920FIF5-F1
#
_cell.length_a   1.000
_cell.length_b   1.000
_cell.length_c   1.000
_cell.angle_alpha   90.00
_cell.angle_beta   90.00
_cell.angle_gamma   90.00
#
_symmetry.space_group_name_H-M   'P 1'
#
loop_
_entity.id
_entity.type
_entity.pdbx_description
1 polymer ?
#
loop_
_entity_poly.entity_id
_entity_poly.type
_entity_poly.pdbx_seq_one_letter_code
_entity_poly.pdbx_strand_id
1 'polypeptide(L)'
;MDLKNNKKVQKAWTFYDWANSVYPLVITTAIFPIFLKGMQFMKLLREKVHSFFGFKFINTALITILSSSYFLLLVMILPILTGIADSLGNKRAF
;
A
#
# COMPACT_ATOMS: atom_id res chain seq x y z
N MET A 1 -34.25 7.06 27.23
CA MET A 1 -32.85 6.85 27.67
C MET A 1 -31.96 7.22 26.50
N ASP A 2 -31.37 8.42 26.55
CA ASP A 2 -30.46 8.89 25.50
C ASP A 2 -29.22 8.00 25.44
N LEU A 3 -29.12 7.21 24.37
CA LEU A 3 -27.91 6.43 24.03
C LEU A 3 -26.76 7.34 23.55
N LYS A 4 -27.09 8.60 23.24
CA LYS A 4 -26.12 9.64 22.87
C LYS A 4 -25.28 9.96 24.11
N ASN A 5 -23.97 9.70 24.03
CA ASN A 5 -22.95 9.94 25.07
C ASN A 5 -22.72 8.84 26.12
N ASN A 6 -23.12 7.58 25.84
CA ASN A 6 -22.69 6.45 26.67
C ASN A 6 -21.27 5.98 26.26
N LYS A 7 -20.28 6.22 27.12
CA LYS A 7 -18.86 5.81 26.91
C LYS A 7 -18.69 4.32 26.62
N LYS A 8 -19.53 3.46 27.19
CA LYS A 8 -19.49 2.01 26.94
C LYS A 8 -19.92 1.66 25.51
N VAL A 9 -20.95 2.35 25.02
CA VAL A 9 -21.47 2.19 23.65
C VAL A 9 -20.47 2.74 22.64
N GLN A 10 -19.89 3.92 22.88
CA GLN A 10 -18.84 4.48 22.01
C GLN A 10 -17.64 3.54 21.88
N LYS A 11 -17.13 3.01 23.01
CA LYS A 11 -16.02 2.03 22.97
C LYS A 11 -16.40 0.79 22.17
N ALA A 12 -17.60 0.25 22.38
CA ALA A 12 -18.08 -0.92 21.63
C ALA A 12 -18.11 -0.66 20.11
N TRP A 13 -18.62 0.51 19.70
CA TRP A 13 -18.63 0.91 18.29
C TRP A 13 -17.23 1.10 17.71
N THR A 14 -16.31 1.75 18.45
CA THR A 14 -14.93 1.91 17.97
C THR A 14 -14.19 0.59 17.78
N PHE A 15 -14.41 -0.41 18.66
CA PHE A 15 -13.83 -1.74 18.48
C PHE A 15 -14.49 -2.52 17.34
N TYR A 16 -15.79 -2.32 17.13
CA TYR A 16 -16.52 -2.90 16.01
C TYR A 16 -16.00 -2.38 14.67
N ASP A 17 -15.87 -1.06 14.52
CA ASP A 17 -15.35 -0.43 13.30
C ASP A 17 -13.89 -0.81 13.06
N TRP A 18 -13.10 -0.91 14.12
CA TRP A 18 -11.72 -1.38 14.02
C TRP A 18 -11.68 -2.80 13.46
N ALA A 19 -12.42 -3.75 14.05
CA ALA A 19 -12.49 -5.13 13.57
C ALA A 19 -13.01 -5.23 12.13
N ASN A 20 -13.99 -4.40 11.77
CA ASN A 20 -14.55 -4.38 10.41
C ASN A 20 -13.53 -3.87 9.36
N SER A 21 -12.63 -2.97 9.74
CA SER A 21 -11.56 -2.48 8.86
C SER A 21 -10.40 -3.46 8.68
N VAL A 22 -10.23 -4.43 9.59
CA VAL A 22 -9.13 -5.43 9.51
C VAL A 22 -9.32 -6.35 8.31
N TYR A 23 -10.56 -6.71 7.95
CA TYR A 23 -10.82 -7.61 6.83
C TYR A 23 -10.25 -7.10 5.49
N PRO A 24 -10.62 -5.90 5.00
CA PRO A 24 -10.04 -5.36 3.78
C PRO A 24 -8.54 -5.07 3.91
N LEU A 25 -8.06 -4.69 5.10
CA LEU A 25 -6.63 -4.45 5.35
C LEU A 25 -5.81 -5.74 5.16
N VAL A 26 -6.23 -6.86 5.74
CA VAL A 26 -5.51 -8.14 5.64
C VAL A 26 -5.51 -8.66 4.20
N ILE A 27 -6.64 -8.54 3.49
CA ILE A 27 -6.74 -8.95 2.09
C ILE A 27 -5.73 -8.17 1.24
N THR A 28 -5.68 -6.85 1.39
CA THR A 28 -4.82 -5.98 0.58
C THR A 28 -3.34 -6.08 0.94
N THR A 29 -3.00 -6.32 2.21
CA THR A 29 -1.61 -6.30 2.70
C THR A 29 -0.92 -7.67 2.72
N ALA A 30 -1.65 -8.74 2.99
CA ALA A 30 -1.07 -10.08 3.13
C ALA A 30 -1.44 -10.99 1.94
N ILE A 31 -2.73 -11.06 1.59
CA ILE A 31 -3.22 -12.02 0.58
C ILE A 31 -2.88 -11.56 -0.84
N PHE A 32 -3.18 -10.30 -1.16
CA PHE A 32 -3.02 -9.75 -2.51
C PHE A 32 -1.57 -9.75 -3.01
N PRO A 33 -0.55 -9.36 -2.21
CA PRO A 33 0.84 -9.40 -2.68
C PRO A 33 1.32 -10.81 -2.98
N ILE A 34 0.89 -11.82 -2.21
CA ILE A 34 1.24 -13.23 -2.43
C ILE A 34 0.61 -13.73 -3.73
N PHE A 35 -0.67 -13.45 -3.94
CA PHE A 35 -1.39 -13.80 -5.16
C PHE A 35 -0.76 -13.17 -6.41
N LEU A 36 -0.47 -11.87 -6.37
CA LEU A 36 0.18 -11.17 -7.47
C LEU A 36 1.60 -11.65 -7.72
N LYS A 37 2.37 -11.93 -6.66
CA LYS A 37 3.70 -12.54 -6.81
C LYS A 37 3.59 -13.88 -7.54
N GLY A 38 2.69 -14.77 -7.13
CA GLY A 38 2.47 -16.06 -7.80
C GLY A 38 2.11 -15.90 -9.29
N MET A 39 1.19 -14.97 -9.60
CA MET A 39 0.81 -14.66 -10.98
C MET A 39 1.97 -14.09 -11.80
N GLN A 40 2.74 -13.16 -11.22
CA GLN A 40 3.93 -12.59 -11.85
C GLN A 40 4.99 -13.67 -12.06
N PHE A 41 5.35 -14.45 -11.04
CA PHE A 41 6.30 -15.57 -11.19
C PHE A 41 5.89 -16.53 -12.32
N MET A 42 4.60 -16.84 -12.48
CA MET A 42 4.12 -17.69 -13.57
C MET A 42 4.21 -17.03 -14.96
N LYS A 43 4.22 -15.69 -15.03
CA LYS A 43 4.48 -14.91 -16.25
C LYS A 43 5.98 -14.76 -16.53
N LEU A 44 6.79 -14.52 -15.50
CA LEU A 44 8.24 -14.29 -15.57
C LEU A 44 9.03 -15.59 -15.82
N LEU A 45 8.55 -16.75 -15.35
CA LEU A 45 9.14 -18.06 -15.67
C LEU A 45 9.03 -18.42 -17.16
N ARG A 46 8.05 -17.83 -17.87
CA ARG A 46 7.86 -18.02 -19.31
C ARG A 46 8.90 -17.25 -20.14
N GLU A 47 9.50 -16.20 -19.56
CA GLU A 47 10.50 -15.36 -20.21
C GLU A 47 11.65 -15.06 -19.22
N LYS A 48 12.61 -15.99 -19.14
CA LYS A 48 13.82 -15.87 -18.30
C LYS A 48 14.65 -14.61 -18.57
N VAL A 49 14.47 -13.99 -19.73
CA VAL A 49 15.17 -12.79 -20.18
C VAL A 49 14.15 -11.88 -20.86
N HIS A 50 13.95 -10.68 -20.32
CA HIS A 50 13.08 -9.67 -20.93
C HIS A 50 13.99 -8.57 -21.51
N SER A 51 13.77 -8.19 -22.78
CA SER A 51 14.51 -7.09 -23.39
C SER A 51 13.88 -5.78 -22.97
N PHE A 52 14.56 -5.02 -22.11
CA PHE A 52 14.14 -3.68 -21.74
C PHE A 52 15.07 -2.68 -22.42
N PHE A 53 14.52 -1.77 -23.23
CA PHE A 53 15.27 -0.72 -23.93
C PHE A 53 16.45 -1.24 -24.79
N GLY A 54 16.29 -2.41 -25.41
CA GLY A 54 17.32 -3.05 -26.25
C GLY A 54 18.35 -3.91 -25.50
N PHE A 55 18.36 -3.89 -24.16
CA PHE A 55 19.27 -4.70 -23.34
C PHE A 55 18.55 -5.90 -22.71
N LYS A 56 19.24 -7.04 -22.66
CA LYS A 56 18.74 -8.28 -22.06
C LYS A 56 19.01 -8.27 -20.56
N PHE A 57 17.97 -8.12 -19.75
CA PHE A 57 18.10 -8.15 -18.28
C PHE A 57 17.50 -9.42 -17.69
N ILE A 58 18.13 -9.91 -16.62
CA ILE A 58 17.54 -10.93 -15.74
C ILE A 58 16.40 -10.25 -14.98
N ASN A 59 15.25 -10.90 -14.95
CA ASN A 59 14.00 -10.36 -14.39
C ASN A 59 14.16 -9.77 -12.97
N THR A 60 14.87 -10.50 -12.11
CA THR A 60 15.16 -10.09 -10.72
C THR A 60 15.98 -8.81 -10.65
N ALA A 61 16.92 -8.61 -11.57
CA ALA A 61 17.74 -7.39 -11.63
C ALA A 61 16.90 -6.18 -12.08
N LEU A 62 16.02 -6.37 -13.08
CA LEU A 62 15.14 -5.32 -13.58
C LEU A 62 14.17 -4.81 -12.51
N ILE A 63 13.53 -5.73 -11.76
CA ILE A 63 12.61 -5.39 -10.67
C ILE A 63 13.33 -4.60 -9.57
N THR A 64 14.56 -4.99 -9.23
CA THR A 64 15.35 -4.30 -8.20
C THR A 64 15.72 -2.89 -8.65
N ILE A 65 16.25 -2.72 -9.87
CA ILE A 65 16.63 -1.41 -10.42
C ILE A 65 15.41 -0.48 -10.52
N LEU A 66 14.28 -1.00 -11.00
CA LEU A 66 13.03 -0.23 -11.12
C LEU A 66 12.49 0.19 -9.75
N SER A 67 12.49 -0.72 -8.77
CA SER A 67 12.01 -0.43 -7.42
C SER A 67 12.90 0.61 -6.72
N SER A 68 14.21 0.48 -6.83
CA SER A 68 15.15 1.47 -6.26
C SER A 68 14.98 2.86 -6.88
N SER A 69 14.80 2.94 -8.20
CA SER A 69 14.52 4.21 -8.89
C SER A 69 13.19 4.83 -8.42
N TYR A 70 12.13 4.01 -8.30
CA TYR A 70 10.84 4.45 -7.77
C TYR A 70 10.97 5.02 -6.35
N PHE A 71 11.66 4.32 -5.44
CA PHE A 71 11.86 4.81 -4.08
C PHE A 71 12.69 6.09 -4.01
N LEU A 72 13.68 6.24 -4.87
CA LEU A 72 14.50 7.45 -4.93
C LEU A 72 13.65 8.67 -5.32
N LEU A 73 12.84 8.55 -6.38
CA LEU A 73 11.89 9.61 -6.78
C LEU A 73 10.89 9.91 -5.65
N LEU A 74 10.37 8.86 -5.02
CA LEU A 74 9.41 8.98 -3.93
C LEU A 74 9.99 9.73 -2.73
N VAL A 75 11.25 9.49 -2.35
CA VAL A 75 11.93 10.22 -1.26
C VAL A 75 12.11 11.71 -1.59
N MET A 76 12.26 12.08 -2.87
CA MET A 76 12.35 13.49 -3.25
C MET A 76 10.97 14.18 -3.23
N ILE A 77 9.91 13.48 -3.63
CA ILE A 77 8.56 14.05 -3.76
C ILE A 77 7.83 14.08 -2.42
N LEU A 78 8.01 13.06 -1.56
CA LEU A 78 7.29 12.92 -0.30
C LEU A 78 7.45 14.13 0.65
N PRO A 79 8.64 14.69 0.89
CA PRO A 79 8.79 15.87 1.77
C PRO A 79 7.96 17.06 1.30
N ILE A 80 7.87 17.27 -0.02
CA ILE A 80 7.10 18.36 -0.61
C ILE A 80 5.59 18.09 -0.46
N LEU A 81 5.16 16.87 -0.78
CA LEU A 81 3.75 16.51 -0.74
C LEU A 81 3.21 16.44 0.71
N THR A 82 4.00 15.90 1.64
CA THR A 82 3.70 15.88 3.07
C THR A 82 3.73 17.29 3.65
N GLY A 83 4.70 18.13 3.27
CA GLY A 83 4.73 19.54 3.69
C GLY A 83 3.48 20.32 3.26
N ILE A 84 3.00 20.09 2.04
CA ILE A 84 1.73 20.66 1.56
C ILE A 84 0.54 20.08 2.36
N ALA A 85 0.49 18.77 2.56
CA ALA A 85 -0.58 18.11 3.31
C ALA A 85 -0.67 18.59 4.77
N ASP A 86 0.47 18.78 5.44
CA ASP A 86 0.55 19.30 6.81
C ASP A 86 0.15 20.79 6.87
N SER A 87 0.55 21.59 5.87
CA SER A 87 0.18 23.01 5.79
C SER A 87 -1.31 23.25 5.50
N LEU A 88 -1.94 22.34 4.76
CA LEU A 88 -3.36 22.44 4.40
C LEU A 88 -4.30 22.15 5.56
N GLY A 89 -3.79 21.67 6.72
CA GLY A 89 -4.56 21.59 7.95
C GLY A 89 -5.86 20.79 7.85
N ASN A 90 -6.04 19.96 6.84
CA ASN A 90 -7.28 19.21 6.61
C ASN A 90 -7.31 18.00 7.54
N LYS A 91 -7.38 18.27 8.84
CA LYS A 91 -7.89 17.32 9.82
C LYS A 91 -9.31 17.03 9.37
N ARG A 92 -9.52 15.88 8.72
CA ARG A 92 -10.88 15.35 8.63
C ARG A 92 -11.34 15.13 10.07
N ALA A 93 -12.17 16.05 10.54
CA ALA A 93 -12.95 15.84 11.74
C ALA A 93 -13.86 14.65 11.44
N PHE A 94 -13.49 13.50 11.99
CA PHE A 94 -14.43 12.42 12.20
C PHE A 94 -15.48 12.86 13.23
#